data_AF-A0A7C3H940-F1
#
_entry.id   AF-A0A7C3H940-F1
#
_cell.length_a   1.000
_cell.length_b   1.000
_cell.length_c   1.000
_cell.angle_alpha   90.00
_cell.angle_beta   90.00
_cell.angle_gamma   90.00
#
_symmetry.space_group_name_H-M   'P 1'
#
loop_
_entity.id
_entity.type
_entity.pdbx_description
1 polymer ?
#
loop_
_entity_poly.entity_id
_entity_poly.type
_entity_poly.pdbx_seq_one_letter_code
_entity_poly.pdbx_strand_id
1 'polypeptide(L)'
;MHTVAAYFWSHATKIMKSPKRLKPILGIAIRQQEEKEAKLANALRLKRQAEQQLLQLKNYRNEYHNDLASSNNVNISQLINKQRFISQLDLAISAQNEKTLNINSATNQQRQDWHQAKNKRDALENLMEKRLEILRKKLERAEQIELDNRVVSVGN
;
A
#
# COMPACT_ATOMS: atom_id res chain seq x y z
N MET A 1 5.57 -2.51 56.47
CA MET A 1 6.40 -1.81 55.47
C MET A 1 6.45 -2.65 54.20
N HIS A 2 5.44 -2.52 53.33
CA HIS A 2 5.42 -3.23 52.05
C HIS A 2 6.20 -2.43 51.02
N THR A 3 7.19 -3.10 50.45
CA THR A 3 8.36 -2.57 49.77
C THR A 3 7.98 -1.87 48.45
N VAL A 4 8.36 -0.60 48.29
CA VAL A 4 8.32 0.15 47.02
C VAL A 4 9.03 -0.63 45.89
N ALA A 5 9.98 -1.51 46.23
CA ALA A 5 10.66 -2.43 45.31
C ALA A 5 9.72 -3.43 44.58
N ALA A 6 8.65 -3.91 45.22
CA ALA A 6 7.75 -4.91 44.63
C ALA A 6 6.89 -4.32 43.49
N TYR A 7 6.51 -3.04 43.61
CA TYR A 7 5.72 -2.34 42.60
C TYR A 7 6.54 -2.01 41.34
N PHE A 8 7.83 -1.67 41.53
CA PHE A 8 8.77 -1.42 40.44
C PHE A 8 9.09 -2.69 39.63
N TRP A 9 9.21 -3.84 40.28
CA TRP A 9 9.53 -5.12 39.60
C TRP A 9 8.36 -5.68 38.78
N SER A 10 7.12 -5.51 39.27
CA SER A 10 5.89 -5.87 38.54
C SER A 10 5.67 -5.02 37.29
N HIS A 11 5.97 -3.71 37.36
CA HIS A 11 5.91 -2.84 36.19
C HIS A 11 7.06 -3.11 35.20
N ALA A 12 8.27 -3.40 35.69
CA ALA A 12 9.42 -3.74 34.85
C ALA A 12 9.19 -5.02 34.02
N THR A 13 8.56 -6.05 34.58
CA THR A 13 8.24 -7.31 33.88
C THR A 13 7.17 -7.16 32.80
N LYS A 14 6.14 -6.32 33.02
CA LYS A 14 5.11 -6.00 32.00
C LYS A 14 5.67 -5.20 30.82
N ILE A 15 6.67 -4.36 31.08
CA ILE A 15 7.36 -3.54 30.09
C ILE A 15 8.43 -4.34 29.33
N MET A 16 9.18 -5.26 29.95
CA MET A 16 10.11 -6.15 29.23
C MET A 16 9.41 -7.14 28.29
N LYS A 17 8.22 -7.64 28.64
CA LYS A 17 7.43 -8.54 27.78
C LYS A 17 6.79 -7.82 26.59
N SER A 18 6.67 -6.50 26.66
CA SER A 18 5.95 -5.68 25.70
C SER A 18 6.62 -5.57 24.31
N PRO A 19 7.92 -5.24 24.17
CA PRO A 19 8.60 -5.21 22.87
C PRO A 19 8.67 -6.59 22.21
N LYS A 20 8.85 -7.66 23.00
CA LYS A 20 8.88 -9.04 22.50
C LYS A 20 7.57 -9.47 21.84
N ARG A 21 6.43 -8.94 22.31
CA ARG A 21 5.11 -9.17 21.72
C ARG A 21 4.80 -8.26 20.53
N LEU A 22 5.34 -7.04 20.52
CA LEU A 22 5.15 -6.09 19.41
C LEU A 22 5.97 -6.42 18.17
N LYS A 23 7.17 -6.98 18.32
CA LYS A 23 8.03 -7.37 17.17
C LYS A 23 7.33 -8.32 16.17
N PRO A 24 6.72 -9.44 16.59
CA PRO A 24 5.99 -10.31 15.67
C PRO A 24 4.80 -9.63 15.01
N ILE A 25 4.09 -8.76 15.74
CA ILE A 25 2.92 -8.03 15.22
C ILE A 25 3.36 -7.02 14.15
N LEU A 26 4.45 -6.29 14.38
CA LEU A 26 5.06 -5.42 13.38
C LEU A 26 5.51 -6.22 12.15
N GLY A 27 6.14 -7.38 12.34
CA GLY A 27 6.53 -8.27 11.24
C GLY A 27 5.34 -8.81 10.43
N ILE A 28 4.17 -9.00 11.04
CA ILE A 28 2.93 -9.31 10.32
C ILE A 28 2.44 -8.09 9.54
N ALA A 29 2.47 -6.90 10.14
CA ALA A 29 2.03 -5.67 9.48
C ALA A 29 2.91 -5.29 8.28
N ILE A 30 4.23 -5.49 8.37
CA ILE A 30 5.18 -5.30 7.25
C ILE A 30 4.80 -6.23 6.10
N ARG A 31 4.68 -7.54 6.35
CA ARG A 31 4.29 -8.52 5.32
C ARG A 31 2.93 -8.21 4.67
N GLN A 32 1.95 -7.80 5.48
CA GLN A 32 0.64 -7.37 4.96
C GLN A 32 0.76 -6.15 4.04
N GLN A 33 1.59 -5.17 4.43
CA GLN A 33 1.81 -3.97 3.62
C GLN A 33 2.52 -4.30 2.30
N GLU A 34 3.54 -5.16 2.32
CA GLU A 34 4.24 -5.64 1.12
C GLU A 34 3.30 -6.39 0.18
N GLU A 35 2.42 -7.25 0.71
CA GLU A 35 1.43 -7.97 -0.09
C GLU A 35 0.46 -7.00 -0.78
N LYS A 36 -0.03 -5.98 -0.06
CA LYS A 36 -0.91 -4.96 -0.62
C LYS A 36 -0.19 -4.06 -1.63
N GLU A 37 1.08 -3.78 -1.41
CA GLU A 37 1.92 -3.04 -2.36
C GLU A 37 2.11 -3.80 -3.67
N ALA A 38 2.41 -5.10 -3.61
CA ALA A 38 2.50 -5.95 -4.79
C ALA A 38 1.17 -6.00 -5.57
N LYS A 39 0.04 -6.12 -4.85
CA LYS A 39 -1.31 -6.07 -5.46
C LYS A 39 -1.58 -4.73 -6.14
N LEU A 40 -1.24 -3.61 -5.50
CA LEU A 40 -1.40 -2.27 -6.07
C LEU A 40 -0.51 -2.08 -7.31
N ALA A 41 0.74 -2.53 -7.26
CA ALA A 41 1.66 -2.46 -8.40
C ALA A 41 1.11 -3.22 -9.62
N ASN A 42 0.58 -4.44 -9.40
CA ASN A 42 -0.07 -5.19 -10.46
C ASN A 42 -1.32 -4.48 -11.00
N ALA A 43 -2.17 -3.94 -10.12
CA ALA A 43 -3.37 -3.19 -10.52
C ALA A 43 -3.02 -1.95 -11.36
N LEU A 44 -2.00 -1.19 -10.97
CA LEU A 44 -1.50 -0.04 -11.74
C LEU A 44 -0.93 -0.44 -13.10
N ARG A 45 -0.29 -1.60 -13.22
CA ARG A 45 0.15 -2.15 -14.52
C ARG A 45 -1.05 -2.47 -15.42
N LEU A 46 -2.04 -3.17 -14.89
CA LEU A 46 -3.26 -3.51 -15.63
C LEU A 46 -4.03 -2.26 -16.06
N LYS A 47 -4.11 -1.26 -15.19
CA LYS A 47 -4.69 0.06 -15.50
C LYS A 47 -4.01 0.69 -16.72
N ARG A 48 -2.68 0.81 -16.68
CA ARG A 48 -1.92 1.40 -17.80
C ARG A 48 -2.14 0.64 -19.11
N GLN A 49 -2.15 -0.69 -19.06
CA GLN A 49 -2.43 -1.52 -20.24
C GLN A 49 -3.83 -1.29 -20.80
N ALA A 50 -4.85 -1.22 -19.94
CA ALA A 50 -6.23 -0.99 -20.37
C ALA A 50 -6.44 0.41 -20.97
N GLU A 51 -5.83 1.43 -20.37
CA GLU A 51 -5.83 2.82 -20.86
C GLU A 51 -5.11 2.93 -22.21
N GLN A 52 -3.96 2.27 -22.38
CA GLN A 52 -3.24 2.22 -23.66
C GLN A 52 -4.06 1.55 -24.76
N GLN A 53 -4.69 0.40 -24.47
CA GLN A 53 -5.57 -0.28 -25.43
C GLN A 53 -6.75 0.60 -25.85
N LEU A 54 -7.38 1.31 -24.89
CA LEU A 54 -8.47 2.22 -25.20
C LEU A 54 -8.02 3.38 -26.08
N LEU A 55 -6.84 3.95 -25.80
CA LEU A 55 -6.25 5.01 -26.62
C LEU A 55 -5.97 4.52 -28.04
N GLN A 56 -5.37 3.34 -28.19
CA GLN A 56 -5.10 2.73 -29.50
C GLN A 56 -6.38 2.53 -30.31
N LEU A 57 -7.45 1.99 -29.71
CA LEU A 57 -8.73 1.81 -30.40
C LEU A 57 -9.34 3.13 -30.85
N LYS A 58 -9.28 4.17 -30.00
CA LYS A 58 -9.78 5.51 -30.34
C LYS A 58 -8.98 6.16 -31.46
N ASN A 59 -7.65 6.04 -31.43
CA ASN A 59 -6.79 6.58 -32.48
C ASN A 59 -7.06 5.88 -33.81
N TYR A 60 -7.10 4.55 -33.79
CA TYR A 60 -7.39 3.74 -34.98
C TYR A 60 -8.76 4.07 -35.59
N ARG A 61 -9.78 4.30 -34.76
CA ARG A 61 -11.09 4.77 -35.21
C ARG A 61 -11.03 6.12 -35.94
N ASN A 62 -10.29 7.07 -35.37
CA ASN A 62 -10.16 8.40 -35.95
C ASN A 62 -9.39 8.37 -37.28
N GLU A 63 -8.30 7.61 -37.35
CA GLU A 63 -7.55 7.35 -38.57
C GLU A 63 -8.46 6.75 -39.64
N TYR A 64 -9.24 5.73 -39.28
CA TYR A 64 -10.16 5.08 -40.21
C TYR A 64 -11.26 6.01 -40.73
N HIS A 65 -11.80 6.90 -39.89
CA HIS A 65 -12.76 7.92 -40.33
C HIS A 65 -12.14 8.91 -41.33
N ASN A 66 -10.90 9.33 -41.10
CA ASN A 66 -10.19 10.24 -42.01
C ASN A 66 -9.90 9.57 -43.37
N ASP A 67 -9.52 8.30 -43.36
CA ASP A 67 -9.30 7.50 -44.57
C ASP A 67 -10.60 7.34 -45.37
N LEU A 68 -11.73 7.15 -44.68
CA LEU A 68 -13.04 7.06 -45.30
C LEU A 68 -13.43 8.39 -45.96
N ALA A 69 -13.23 9.52 -45.27
CA ALA A 69 -13.55 10.85 -45.79
C ALA A 69 -12.70 11.24 -47.01
N SER A 70 -11.46 10.73 -47.09
CA SER A 70 -10.54 11.02 -48.19
C SER A 70 -10.73 10.12 -49.42
N SER A 71 -11.59 9.10 -49.34
CA SER A 71 -11.80 8.13 -50.42
C SER A 71 -12.87 8.62 -51.42
N ASN A 72 -12.45 9.14 -52.58
CA ASN A 72 -13.37 9.70 -53.59
C ASN A 72 -14.07 8.67 -54.51
N ASN A 73 -13.66 7.39 -54.52
CA ASN A 73 -14.19 6.35 -55.43
C ASN A 73 -14.55 5.04 -54.70
N VAL A 74 -15.48 5.09 -53.75
CA VAL A 74 -15.90 3.91 -52.97
C VAL A 74 -17.21 3.34 -53.53
N ASN A 75 -17.22 2.05 -53.88
CA ASN A 75 -18.46 1.36 -54.29
C ASN A 75 -19.40 1.18 -53.08
N ILE A 76 -20.72 1.16 -53.29
CA ILE A 76 -21.76 0.95 -52.27
C ILE A 76 -21.46 -0.27 -51.37
N SER A 77 -21.01 -1.39 -51.94
CA SER A 77 -20.66 -2.59 -51.17
C SER A 77 -19.49 -2.34 -50.20
N GLN A 78 -18.48 -1.58 -50.64
CA GLN A 78 -17.37 -1.17 -49.79
C GLN A 78 -17.84 -0.21 -48.69
N LEU A 79 -18.75 0.72 -48.97
CA LEU A 79 -19.32 1.62 -47.96
C LEU A 79 -20.04 0.85 -46.85
N ILE A 80 -20.88 -0.13 -47.20
CA ILE A 80 -21.59 -0.98 -46.23
C ILE A 80 -20.61 -1.75 -45.34
N ASN A 81 -19.57 -2.35 -45.92
CA ASN A 81 -18.56 -3.08 -45.15
C ASN A 81 -17.78 -2.16 -44.21
N LYS A 82 -17.40 -0.96 -44.67
CA LYS A 82 -16.73 0.04 -43.82
C LYS A 82 -17.63 0.50 -42.66
N GLN A 83 -18.92 0.73 -42.90
CA GLN A 83 -19.87 1.10 -41.84
C GLN A 83 -20.07 -0.01 -40.80
N ARG A 84 -20.13 -1.27 -41.24
CA ARG A 84 -20.20 -2.43 -40.33
C ARG A 84 -18.95 -2.52 -39.45
N PHE A 85 -17.77 -2.31 -40.03
CA PHE A 85 -16.52 -2.32 -39.28
C PHE A 85 -16.46 -1.22 -38.22
N ILE A 86 -16.85 0.01 -38.58
CA ILE A 86 -16.96 1.13 -37.61
C ILE A 86 -17.90 0.76 -36.46
N SER A 87 -19.04 0.15 -36.76
CA SER A 87 -20.00 -0.26 -35.72
C SER A 87 -19.38 -1.30 -34.77
N GLN A 88 -18.61 -2.26 -35.30
CA GLN A 88 -17.89 -3.24 -34.47
C GLN A 88 -16.79 -2.59 -33.63
N LEU A 89 -16.07 -1.62 -34.20
CA LEU A 89 -15.03 -0.88 -33.49
C LEU A 89 -15.61 -0.03 -32.34
N ASP A 90 -16.78 0.58 -32.55
CA ASP A 90 -17.50 1.34 -31.53
C ASP A 90 -17.95 0.45 -30.37
N LEU A 91 -18.45 -0.75 -30.68
CA LEU A 91 -18.77 -1.75 -29.65
C LEU A 91 -17.51 -2.18 -28.87
N ALA A 92 -16.39 -2.41 -29.55
CA ALA A 92 -15.13 -2.76 -28.90
C ALA A 92 -14.60 -1.64 -28.01
N ILE A 93 -14.69 -0.37 -28.45
CA ILE A 93 -14.31 0.81 -27.66
C ILE A 93 -15.19 0.92 -26.43
N SER A 94 -16.51 0.75 -26.57
CA SER A 94 -17.45 0.77 -25.45
C SER A 94 -17.12 -0.30 -24.41
N ALA A 95 -16.92 -1.55 -24.85
CA ALA A 95 -16.52 -2.65 -23.97
C ALA A 95 -15.17 -2.41 -23.28
N GLN A 96 -14.18 -1.88 -24.00
CA GLN A 96 -12.88 -1.55 -23.43
C GLN A 96 -12.98 -0.37 -22.44
N ASN A 97 -13.85 0.60 -22.70
CA ASN A 97 -14.08 1.72 -21.79
C ASN A 97 -14.66 1.24 -20.46
N GLU A 98 -15.70 0.39 -20.49
CA GLU A 98 -16.26 -0.26 -19.30
C GLU A 98 -15.20 -1.06 -18.53
N LYS A 99 -14.37 -1.82 -19.25
CA LYS A 99 -13.24 -2.54 -18.64
C LYS A 99 -12.26 -1.59 -17.95
N THR A 100 -11.90 -0.48 -18.58
CA THR A 100 -11.02 0.54 -17.97
C THR A 100 -11.65 1.17 -16.73
N LEU A 101 -12.96 1.47 -16.74
CA LEU A 101 -13.67 1.97 -15.57
C LEU A 101 -13.63 0.98 -14.39
N ASN A 102 -13.88 -0.30 -14.66
CA ASN A 102 -13.82 -1.36 -13.66
C ASN A 102 -12.41 -1.52 -13.08
N ILE A 103 -11.37 -1.50 -13.93
CA ILE A 103 -9.97 -1.57 -13.50
C ILE A 103 -9.59 -0.32 -12.68
N ASN A 104 -10.10 0.85 -13.04
CA ASN A 104 -9.88 2.09 -12.28
C ASN A 104 -10.49 1.99 -10.88
N SER A 105 -11.73 1.53 -10.77
CA SER A 105 -12.39 1.29 -9.49
C SER A 105 -11.62 0.28 -8.63
N ALA A 106 -11.23 -0.87 -9.21
CA ALA A 106 -10.44 -1.88 -8.51
C ALA A 106 -9.07 -1.36 -8.06
N THR A 107 -8.39 -0.58 -8.91
CA THR A 107 -7.10 0.05 -8.57
C THR A 107 -7.25 1.02 -7.40
N ASN A 108 -8.34 1.79 -7.37
CA ASN A 108 -8.61 2.71 -6.27
C ASN A 108 -8.84 1.95 -4.95
N GLN A 109 -9.54 0.82 -4.98
CA GLN A 109 -9.70 -0.04 -3.81
C GLN A 109 -8.34 -0.59 -3.33
N GLN A 110 -7.51 -1.11 -4.23
CA GLN A 110 -6.17 -1.61 -3.86
C GLN A 110 -5.29 -0.50 -3.27
N ARG A 111 -5.44 0.73 -3.76
CA ARG A 111 -4.73 1.90 -3.23
C ARG A 111 -5.17 2.19 -1.79
N GLN A 112 -6.47 2.18 -1.52
CA GLN A 112 -7.00 2.37 -0.16
C GLN A 112 -6.53 1.27 0.79
N ASP A 113 -6.59 0.01 0.38
CA ASP A 113 -6.10 -1.12 1.16
C ASP A 113 -4.62 -0.98 1.51
N TRP A 114 -3.79 -0.60 0.54
CA TRP A 114 -2.37 -0.35 0.76
C TRP A 114 -2.13 0.79 1.75
N HIS A 115 -2.85 1.91 1.60
CA HIS A 115 -2.76 3.03 2.55
C HIS A 115 -3.11 2.61 3.97
N GLN A 116 -4.17 1.82 4.16
CA GLN A 116 -4.55 1.32 5.48
C GLN A 116 -3.48 0.40 6.08
N ALA A 117 -2.94 -0.54 5.28
CA ALA A 117 -1.87 -1.43 5.73
C ALA A 117 -0.60 -0.65 6.09
N LYS A 118 -0.22 0.34 5.28
CA LYS A 118 0.90 1.22 5.53
C LYS A 118 0.72 2.02 6.83
N ASN A 119 -0.43 2.67 7.00
CA ASN A 119 -0.72 3.44 8.21
C ASN A 119 -0.66 2.57 9.47
N LYS A 120 -1.16 1.34 9.41
CA LYS A 120 -1.08 0.37 10.52
C LYS A 120 0.36 -0.03 10.84
N ARG A 121 1.18 -0.30 9.82
CA ARG A 121 2.61 -0.57 9.97
C ARG A 121 3.31 0.61 10.64
N ASP A 122 3.13 1.82 10.12
CA ASP A 122 3.77 3.04 10.62
C ASP A 122 3.38 3.33 12.08
N ALA A 123 2.11 3.12 12.42
CA ALA A 123 1.64 3.26 13.81
C ALA A 123 2.30 2.25 14.75
N LEU A 124 2.46 0.99 14.33
CA LEU A 124 3.12 -0.06 15.11
C LEU A 124 4.62 0.18 15.26
N GLU A 125 5.26 0.68 14.22
CA GLU A 125 6.68 1.04 14.21
C GLU A 125 6.95 2.18 15.20
N ASN A 126 6.18 3.27 15.11
CA ASN A 126 6.24 4.39 16.05
C ASN A 126 5.99 3.94 17.50
N LEU A 127 5.04 3.04 17.73
CA LEU A 127 4.76 2.49 19.06
C LEU A 127 5.92 1.65 19.59
N MET A 128 6.57 0.87 18.72
CA MET A 128 7.73 0.07 19.09
C MET A 128 8.92 0.97 19.46
N GLU A 129 9.21 1.99 18.66
CA GLU A 129 10.29 2.94 18.89
C GLU A 129 10.13 3.65 20.25
N LYS A 130 8.94 4.21 20.51
CA LYS A 130 8.63 4.85 21.81
C LYS A 130 8.84 3.90 22.99
N ARG A 131 8.48 2.62 22.84
CA ARG A 131 8.69 1.62 23.90
C ARG A 131 10.16 1.28 24.12
N LEU A 132 10.95 1.20 23.05
CA LEU A 132 12.40 0.99 23.15
C LEU A 132 13.08 2.17 23.84
N GLU A 133 12.68 3.40 23.52
CA GLU A 133 13.20 4.61 24.15
C GLU A 133 12.91 4.65 25.66
N ILE A 134 11.66 4.35 26.07
CA ILE A 134 11.30 4.26 27.49
C ILE A 134 12.13 3.22 28.22
N LEU A 135 12.42 2.08 27.58
CA LEU A 135 13.25 1.03 28.16
C LEU A 135 14.70 1.46 28.33
N ARG A 136 15.29 2.13 27.32
CA ARG A 136 16.65 2.68 27.40
C ARG A 136 16.80 3.65 28.56
N LYS A 137 15.90 4.64 28.65
CA LYS A 137 15.87 5.63 29.76
C LYS A 137 15.74 4.98 31.14
N LYS A 138 15.04 3.85 31.25
CA LYS A 138 14.89 3.12 32.51
C LYS A 138 16.13 2.32 32.87
N LEU A 139 16.79 1.70 31.89
CA LEU A 139 18.05 0.99 32.10
C LEU A 139 19.14 1.97 32.55
N GLU A 140 19.29 3.09 31.86
CA GLU A 140 20.24 4.15 32.23
C GLU A 140 20.03 4.64 33.68
N ARG A 141 18.78 4.88 34.09
CA ARG A 141 18.46 5.24 35.48
C ARG A 141 18.78 4.14 36.48
N ALA A 142 18.54 2.88 36.13
CA ALA A 142 18.82 1.75 37.02
C ALA A 142 20.33 1.56 37.22
N GLU A 143 21.12 1.69 36.14
CA GLU A 143 22.59 1.65 36.18
C GLU A 143 23.15 2.78 37.04
N GLN A 144 22.61 4.00 36.91
CA GLN A 144 23.02 5.13 37.74
C GLN A 144 22.77 4.88 39.24
N ILE A 145 21.59 4.37 39.61
CA ILE A 145 21.27 4.03 41.00
C ILE A 145 22.20 2.95 41.56
N GLU A 146 22.55 1.95 40.75
CA GLU A 146 23.47 0.89 41.18
C GLU A 146 24.88 1.42 41.44
N LEU A 147 25.38 2.31 40.58
CA LEU A 147 26.67 2.98 40.77
C LEU A 147 26.69 3.81 42.06
N ASP A 148 25.67 4.63 42.29
CA ASP A 148 25.56 5.45 43.50
C ASP A 148 25.54 4.59 44.77
N ASN A 149 24.79 3.48 44.78
CA ASN A 149 24.72 2.57 45.92
C ASN A 149 26.06 1.86 46.21
N ARG A 150 26.82 1.49 45.18
CA ARG A 150 28.15 0.88 45.35
C ARG A 150 29.15 1.89 45.92
N VAL A 151 29.10 3.14 45.50
CA VAL A 151 29.95 4.21 46.03
C VAL A 151 29.67 4.43 47.53
N VAL A 152 28.40 4.45 47.93
CA VAL A 152 28.01 4.62 49.34
C VAL A 152 28.45 3.43 50.22
N SER A 153 28.42 2.20 49.69
CA SER A 153 28.79 1.00 50.45
C SER A 153 30.30 0.82 50.65
N VAL A 154 31.15 1.45 49.85
CA VAL A 154 32.62 1.36 49.96
C VAL A 154 33.19 2.46 50.87
N GLY A 155 32.39 3.48 51.19
CA GLY A 155 32.78 4.60 52.05
C GLY A 155 32.44 4.45 53.54
N ASN A 156 31.98 3.28 54.00
CA ASN A 156 31.68 2.97 55.41
C ASN A 156 32.56 1.84 55.93
#